data_AF-A0A3S5AQN2-F1
#
_entry.id   AF-A0A3S5AQN2-F1
#
_cell.length_a   1.000
_cell.length_b   1.000
_cell.length_c   1.000
_cell.angle_alpha   90.00
_cell.angle_beta   90.00
_cell.angle_gamma   90.00
#
_symmetry.space_group_name_H-M   'P 1'
#
loop_
_entity.id
_entity.type
_entity.pdbx_description
1 polymer ?
#
loop_
_entity_poly.entity_id
_entity_poly.type
_entity_poly.pdbx_seq_one_letter_code
_entity_poly.pdbx_strand_id
1 'polypeptide(L)'
;MVLVRCNKCGWIGKDEELGLYYGDDIEYCPKCKSTDALMDLEAGCSFDEKEIEKLWELLGDIPVNDDDEIEEDFLGFPEGTHKEEVWYWFDEVYPAGVCRLMMGGE
;
A
#
# COMPACT_ATOMS: atom_id res chain seq x y z
N MET A 1 9.79 3.46 -3.67
CA MET A 1 9.14 2.57 -2.70
C MET A 1 8.28 1.56 -3.47
N VAL A 2 8.05 0.37 -2.94
CA VAL A 2 7.09 -0.56 -3.56
C VAL A 2 6.26 -1.13 -2.43
N LEU A 3 4.94 -1.06 -2.57
CA LEU A 3 4.07 -1.72 -1.62
C LEU A 3 3.98 -3.20 -1.97
N VAL A 4 4.12 -4.05 -0.97
CA VAL A 4 4.12 -5.50 -1.14
C VAL A 4 3.05 -6.08 -0.26
N ARG A 5 2.23 -6.97 -0.83
CA ARG A 5 1.32 -7.81 -0.06
C ARG A 5 1.81 -9.24 0.06
N CYS A 6 1.39 -9.89 1.12
CA CYS A 6 1.55 -11.33 1.28
C CYS A 6 0.21 -12.03 1.08
N ASN A 7 0.08 -12.75 -0.04
CA ASN A 7 -1.14 -13.51 -0.40
C ASN A 7 -1.47 -14.65 0.59
N LYS A 8 -0.52 -15.01 1.47
CA LYS A 8 -0.71 -16.07 2.47
C LYS A 8 -1.31 -15.58 3.77
N CYS A 9 -0.96 -14.37 4.23
CA CYS A 9 -1.34 -13.88 5.56
C CYS A 9 -1.99 -12.49 5.55
N GLY A 10 -2.14 -11.88 4.37
CA GLY A 10 -2.73 -10.54 4.20
C GLY A 10 -1.90 -9.43 4.86
N TRP A 11 -0.58 -9.62 4.99
CA TRP A 11 0.30 -8.53 5.40
C TRP A 11 0.51 -7.60 4.20
N ILE A 12 0.42 -6.29 4.43
CA ILE A 12 0.73 -5.24 3.47
C ILE A 12 1.70 -4.29 4.16
N GLY A 13 2.77 -3.93 3.46
CA GLY A 13 3.78 -2.98 3.92
C GLY A 13 4.71 -2.58 2.79
N LYS A 14 5.72 -1.79 3.12
CA LYS A 14 6.75 -1.33 2.18
C LYS A 14 7.75 -2.46 1.92
N ASP A 15 8.36 -2.51 0.73
CA ASP A 15 9.41 -3.49 0.39
C ASP A 15 10.59 -3.41 1.38
N GLU A 16 10.90 -2.21 1.87
CA GLU A 16 11.92 -1.97 2.90
C GLU A 16 11.59 -2.63 4.26
N GLU A 17 10.31 -2.94 4.53
CA GLU A 17 9.87 -3.64 5.74
C GLU A 17 9.94 -5.17 5.60
N LEU A 18 10.27 -5.67 4.40
CA LEU A 18 10.45 -7.10 4.19
C LEU A 18 11.63 -7.62 5.00
N GLY A 19 11.47 -8.84 5.49
CA GLY A 19 12.57 -9.51 6.15
C GLY A 19 13.55 -10.04 5.11
N LEU A 20 14.85 -9.88 5.38
CA LEU A 20 15.91 -10.46 4.57
C LEU A 20 16.56 -11.63 5.31
N TYR A 21 16.77 -12.75 4.63
CA TYR A 21 17.63 -13.82 5.15
C TYR A 21 19.10 -13.47 4.90
N TYR A 22 19.92 -13.48 5.95
CA TYR A 22 21.34 -13.21 5.85
C TYR A 22 22.04 -14.23 4.93
N GLY A 23 22.65 -13.72 3.86
CA GLY A 23 23.57 -14.49 2.99
C GLY A 23 23.03 -14.87 1.61
N ASP A 24 21.75 -14.64 1.31
CA ASP A 24 21.13 -15.15 0.07
C ASP A 24 20.22 -14.13 -0.66
N ASP A 25 20.15 -12.86 -0.23
CA ASP A 25 19.29 -11.83 -0.84
C ASP A 25 17.81 -12.27 -0.98
N ILE A 26 17.35 -13.18 -0.12
CA ILE A 26 15.97 -13.70 -0.13
C ILE A 26 15.09 -12.85 0.80
N GLU A 27 14.12 -12.19 0.19
CA GLU A 27 13.04 -11.45 0.86
C GLU A 27 11.93 -12.40 1.35
N TYR A 28 11.38 -12.10 2.53
CA TYR A 28 10.26 -12.83 3.10
C TYR A 28 9.29 -11.92 3.84
N CYS A 29 8.02 -12.34 3.86
CA CYS A 29 6.99 -11.65 4.62
C CYS A 29 7.35 -11.64 6.12
N PRO A 30 7.47 -10.46 6.78
CA PRO A 30 7.89 -10.39 8.17
C PRO A 30 6.93 -11.09 9.13
N LYS A 31 5.65 -11.17 8.76
CA LYS A 31 4.55 -11.76 9.54
C LYS A 31 4.49 -13.29 9.46
N CYS A 32 4.65 -13.88 8.28
CA CYS A 32 4.49 -15.33 8.06
C CYS A 32 5.72 -16.06 7.52
N LYS A 33 6.83 -15.34 7.32
CA LYS A 33 8.13 -15.83 6.82
C LYS A 33 8.05 -16.55 5.47
N SER A 34 7.02 -16.25 4.66
CA SER A 34 6.89 -16.82 3.32
C SER A 34 7.62 -15.94 2.31
N THR A 35 8.41 -16.58 1.45
CA THR A 35 9.23 -15.95 0.41
C THR A 35 8.51 -15.93 -0.94
N ASP A 36 7.72 -16.96 -1.22
CA ASP A 36 7.00 -17.16 -2.50
C ASP A 36 5.63 -16.47 -2.55
N ALA A 37 5.08 -16.09 -1.40
CA ALA A 37 3.75 -15.49 -1.32
C ALA A 37 3.77 -13.96 -1.36
N LEU A 38 4.94 -13.35 -1.59
CA LEU A 38 5.11 -11.91 -1.73
C LEU A 38 4.73 -11.48 -3.14
N MET A 39 3.98 -10.39 -3.24
CA MET A 39 3.53 -9.83 -4.50
C MET A 39 3.53 -8.30 -4.39
N ASP A 40 4.17 -7.64 -5.35
CA ASP A 40 4.10 -6.20 -5.56
C ASP A 40 2.66 -5.75 -5.81
N LEU A 41 2.34 -4.55 -5.30
CA LEU A 41 1.03 -3.94 -5.41
C LEU A 41 1.04 -2.80 -6.40
N GLU A 42 0.07 -2.85 -7.30
CA GLU A 42 -0.21 -1.80 -8.27
C GLU A 42 -1.68 -1.40 -8.18
N ALA A 43 -2.00 -0.18 -8.61
CA ALA A 43 -3.36 0.37 -8.69
C ALA A 43 -4.37 -0.52 -9.45
N GLY A 44 -3.90 -1.43 -10.32
CA GLY A 44 -4.74 -2.37 -11.06
C GLY A 44 -5.12 -3.66 -10.31
N CYS A 45 -4.59 -3.89 -9.11
CA CYS A 45 -4.90 -5.09 -8.35
C CYS A 45 -6.30 -5.05 -7.72
N SER A 46 -6.89 -6.22 -7.50
CA SER A 46 -8.11 -6.34 -6.68
C SER A 46 -7.72 -6.35 -5.20
N PHE A 47 -8.39 -5.51 -4.42
CA PHE A 47 -8.15 -5.31 -2.99
C PHE A 47 -9.43 -5.55 -2.19
N ASP A 48 -9.29 -6.19 -1.03
CA ASP A 48 -10.36 -6.29 -0.03
C ASP A 48 -10.47 -5.02 0.83
N GLU A 49 -11.60 -4.85 1.52
CA GLU A 49 -11.83 -3.69 2.41
C GLU A 49 -10.68 -3.44 3.39
N LYS A 50 -10.14 -4.51 4.00
CA LYS A 50 -9.05 -4.44 4.97
C LYS A 50 -7.72 -4.09 4.33
N GLU A 51 -7.51 -4.49 3.08
CA GLU A 51 -6.29 -4.15 2.34
C GLU A 51 -6.32 -2.66 2.01
N ILE A 52 -7.47 -2.15 1.56
CA ILE A 52 -7.68 -0.75 1.25
C ILE A 52 -7.54 0.13 2.50
N GLU A 53 -8.10 -0.28 3.65
CA GLU A 53 -7.88 0.40 4.94
C GLU A 53 -6.39 0.50 5.27
N LYS A 54 -5.63 -0.59 5.03
CA LYS A 54 -4.19 -0.59 5.32
C LYS A 54 -3.40 0.31 4.39
N LEU A 55 -3.77 0.32 3.10
CA LEU A 55 -3.19 1.21 2.10
C LEU A 55 -3.47 2.68 2.44
N TRP A 56 -4.67 2.97 2.94
CA TRP A 56 -5.04 4.31 3.39
C TRP A 56 -4.19 4.77 4.58
N GLU A 57 -3.93 3.89 5.56
CA GLU A 57 -3.01 4.19 6.65
C GLU A 57 -1.59 4.51 6.14
N LEU A 58 -1.10 3.73 5.16
CA LEU A 58 0.22 3.95 4.56
C LEU A 58 0.29 5.26 3.79
N LEU A 59 -0.77 5.62 3.06
CA LEU A 59 -0.85 6.91 2.37
C LEU A 59 -0.77 8.08 3.37
N GLY A 60 -1.39 7.95 4.54
CA GLY A 60 -1.33 8.97 5.59
C GLY A 60 0.05 9.14 6.24
N ASP A 61 0.94 8.16 6.08
CA ASP A 61 2.33 8.22 6.53
C ASP A 61 3.25 8.89 5.50
N ILE A 62 2.83 8.97 4.23
CA ILE A 62 3.59 9.59 3.14
C ILE A 62 3.52 11.11 3.26
N PRO A 63 4.67 11.81 3.29
CA PRO A 63 4.68 13.27 3.29
C PRO A 63 4.15 13.83 1.97
N VAL A 64 3.44 14.95 2.08
CA VAL A 64 2.83 15.66 0.96
C VAL A 64 3.45 17.06 0.92
N ASN A 65 3.78 17.53 -0.28
CA ASN A 65 4.37 18.85 -0.49
C ASN A 65 3.33 19.99 -0.42
N ASP A 66 3.77 21.24 -0.64
CA ASP A 66 2.89 22.44 -0.61
C ASP A 66 1.86 22.46 -1.76
N ASP A 67 2.07 21.68 -2.82
CA ASP A 67 1.19 21.57 -3.99
C ASP A 67 0.22 20.37 -3.88
N ASP A 68 0.10 19.78 -2.68
CA ASP A 68 -0.73 18.60 -2.42
C ASP A 68 -0.29 17.35 -3.21
N GLU A 69 0.98 17.26 -3.61
CA GLU A 69 1.57 16.09 -4.28
C GLU A 69 2.31 15.19 -3.28
N ILE A 70 2.20 13.87 -3.48
CA ILE A 70 2.93 12.87 -2.69
C ILE A 70 4.43 12.99 -2.96
N GLU A 71 5.24 13.01 -1.89
CA GLU A 71 6.70 13.07 -2.01
C GLU A 71 7.35 11.68 -2.15
N GLU A 72 6.55 10.61 -2.02
CA GLU A 72 6.97 9.23 -2.23
C GLU A 72 6.05 8.55 -3.24
N ASP A 73 6.58 7.58 -3.97
CA ASP A 73 5.76 6.76 -4.86
C ASP A 73 4.81 5.83 -4.07
N PHE A 74 3.63 5.59 -4.64
CA PHE A 74 2.54 4.87 -3.96
C PHE A 74 1.70 4.09 -4.96
N LEU A 75 1.56 2.76 -4.82
CA LEU A 75 0.71 1.91 -5.69
C LEU A 75 0.92 2.08 -7.21
N GLY A 76 2.12 2.49 -7.63
CA GLY A 76 2.43 2.78 -9.03
C GLY A 76 2.23 4.24 -9.45
N PHE A 77 1.70 5.09 -8.55
CA PHE A 77 1.76 6.54 -8.68
C PHE A 77 3.18 7.03 -8.34
N PRO A 78 3.89 7.71 -9.25
CA PRO A 78 5.22 8.24 -8.97
C PRO A 78 5.17 9.42 -7.98
N GLU A 79 6.31 9.74 -7.36
CA GLU A 79 6.46 10.99 -6.61
C GLU A 79 6.06 12.20 -7.48
N GLY A 80 5.44 13.21 -6.86
CA GLY A 80 4.84 14.34 -7.58
C GLY A 80 3.43 14.06 -8.11
N THR A 81 2.79 12.96 -7.71
CA THR A 81 1.36 12.74 -8.02
C THR A 81 0.48 13.47 -7.00
N HIS A 82 -0.54 14.21 -7.44
CA HIS A 82 -1.50 14.82 -6.52
C HIS A 82 -2.18 13.76 -5.64
N LYS A 83 -2.25 14.02 -4.33
CA LYS A 83 -2.93 13.13 -3.39
C LYS A 83 -4.42 12.92 -3.74
N GLU A 84 -5.04 13.92 -4.37
CA GLU A 84 -6.42 13.85 -4.83
C GLU A 84 -6.63 12.76 -5.90
N GLU A 85 -5.66 12.56 -6.79
CA GLU A 85 -5.70 11.49 -7.80
C GLU A 85 -5.64 10.12 -7.13
N VAL A 86 -4.78 9.98 -6.12
CA VAL A 86 -4.70 8.77 -5.31
C VAL A 86 -6.03 8.53 -4.57
N TRP A 87 -6.64 9.57 -4.00
CA TRP A 87 -7.95 9.48 -3.34
C TRP A 87 -9.07 9.12 -4.31
N TYR A 88 -9.04 9.64 -5.53
CA TYR A 88 -10.00 9.30 -6.57
C TYR A 88 -9.91 7.81 -6.92
N TRP A 89 -8.69 7.30 -7.07
CA TRP A 89 -8.45 5.87 -7.25
C TRP A 89 -9.03 5.05 -6.09
N PHE A 90 -8.84 5.48 -4.83
CA PHE A 90 -9.44 4.83 -3.66
C PHE A 90 -10.98 4.77 -3.74
N ASP A 91 -11.62 5.84 -4.22
CA ASP A 91 -13.07 5.89 -4.40
C ASP A 91 -13.56 4.94 -5.51
N GLU A 92 -12.78 4.78 -6.58
CA GLU A 92 -13.11 3.86 -7.67
C GLU A 92 -12.94 2.38 -7.29
N VAL A 93 -11.88 2.04 -6.54
CA VAL A 93 -11.61 0.64 -6.14
C VAL A 93 -12.42 0.21 -4.93
N TYR A 94 -12.83 1.16 -4.07
CA TYR A 94 -13.60 0.85 -2.87
C TYR A 94 -15.09 1.14 -3.07
N PRO A 95 -15.97 0.12 -3.12
CA PRO A 95 -17.39 0.32 -3.41
C PRO A 95 -18.15 1.14 -2.34
N ALA A 96 -17.56 1.33 -1.16
CA ALA A 96 -18.12 2.19 -0.12
C ALA A 96 -17.54 3.62 -0.11
N GLY A 97 -16.61 3.91 -1.03
CA GLY A 97 -15.97 5.20 -1.24
C GLY A 97 -14.97 5.59 -0.16
N VAL A 98 -14.07 6.52 -0.52
CA VAL A 98 -13.02 7.02 0.39
C VAL A 98 -13.61 7.68 1.64
N CYS A 99 -14.83 8.21 1.55
CA CYS A 99 -15.57 8.77 2.68
C CYS A 99 -15.72 7.79 3.86
N ARG A 100 -15.83 6.48 3.58
CA ARG A 100 -15.93 5.48 4.64
C ARG A 100 -14.58 5.21 5.31
N LEU A 101 -13.49 5.32 4.56
CA LEU A 101 -12.12 5.23 5.12
C LEU A 101 -11.81 6.43 6.01
N MET A 102 -12.22 7.64 5.60
CA MET A 102 -12.07 8.86 6.40
C MET A 102 -12.88 8.84 7.70
N MET A 103 -14.05 8.20 7.72
CA MET A 103 -14.90 8.14 8.91
C MET A 103 -14.45 7.11 9.95
N GLY A 104 -13.40 6.32 9.68
CA GLY A 104 -12.84 5.35 10.62
C GLY A 104 -13.88 4.32 11.04
N GLY A 105 -13.97 3.21 10.29
CA GLY A 105 -14.97 2.16 10.50
C GLY A 105 -15.26 1.89 11.98
N GLU A 106 -16.53 2.10 12.37
CA GLU A 106 -17.07 1.74 13.70
C GLU A 106 -17.01 0.24 13.98
#